data_AF-A0AAW0BC16-F1
#
_entry.id   AF-A0AAW0BC16-F1
#
_cell.length_a   1.000
_cell.length_b   1.000
_cell.length_c   1.000
_cell.angle_alpha   90.00
_cell.angle_beta   90.00
_cell.angle_gamma   90.00
#
_symmetry.space_group_name_H-M   'P 1'
#
loop_
_entity.id
_entity.type
_entity.pdbx_description
1 polymer ?
#
loop_
_entity_poly.entity_id
_entity_poly.type
_entity_poly.pdbx_seq_one_letter_code
_entity_poly.pdbx_strand_id
1 'polypeptide(L)'
;MNPPSRVLQALEKPLSPAERPGAVYTFRILDDRGEFCLFKVGRTSRDWRKRQAEWANCDEHEQVWFEDPVYVSSCHRVESVVHKALEEMGYQRIREPCKKCQRVHVEIFAIPNPNAWEEVIKPLIEEIGMEVQSRM
;
A
#
# COMPACT_ATOMS: atom_id res chain seq x y z
N MET A 1 26.38 -12.85 8.13
CA MET A 1 25.31 -12.13 8.85
C MET A 1 24.28 -11.72 7.82
N ASN A 2 23.03 -12.19 7.92
CA ASN A 2 21.95 -11.70 7.07
C ASN A 2 21.63 -10.25 7.48
N PRO A 3 21.37 -9.33 6.55
CA PRO A 3 20.92 -8.00 6.89
C PRO A 3 19.62 -8.09 7.72
N PRO A 4 19.42 -7.23 8.74
CA PRO A 4 18.20 -7.24 9.52
C PRO A 4 16.99 -6.92 8.63
N SER A 5 15.86 -7.59 8.86
CA SER A 5 14.61 -7.36 8.12
C SER A 5 14.26 -5.86 8.10
N ARG A 6 13.97 -5.33 6.92
CA ARG A 6 13.54 -3.95 6.69
C ARG A 6 12.18 -3.71 7.35
N VAL A 7 11.34 -4.74 7.49
CA VAL A 7 10.08 -4.70 8.26
C VAL A 7 10.39 -4.44 9.73
N LEU A 8 11.24 -5.25 10.36
CA LEU A 8 11.61 -5.07 11.78
C LEU A 8 12.21 -3.68 12.04
N GLN A 9 13.15 -3.26 11.20
CA GLN A 9 13.73 -1.91 11.28
C GLN A 9 12.69 -0.80 11.12
N ALA A 10 11.64 -1.02 10.33
CA ALA A 10 10.57 -0.04 10.15
C ALA A 10 9.59 -0.04 11.32
N LEU A 11 9.36 -1.18 11.98
CA LEU A 11 8.54 -1.27 13.19
C LEU A 11 9.22 -0.59 14.39
N GLU A 12 10.54 -0.73 14.52
CA GLU A 12 11.31 -0.19 15.65
C GLU A 12 11.54 1.32 15.61
N LYS A 13 11.33 1.97 14.47
CA LYS A 13 11.54 3.42 14.35
C LYS A 13 10.56 4.19 15.25
N PRO A 14 11.00 5.26 15.94
CA PRO A 14 10.07 6.17 16.61
C PRO A 14 9.00 6.67 15.66
N LEU A 15 7.75 6.80 16.12
CA LEU A 15 6.69 7.39 15.32
C LEU A 15 7.04 8.83 14.96
N SER A 16 6.71 9.23 13.74
CA SER A 16 6.90 10.61 13.30
C SER A 16 5.91 11.53 14.03
N PRO A 17 6.25 12.78 14.36
CA PRO A 17 5.27 13.77 14.81
C PRO A 17 4.14 14.02 13.80
N ALA A 18 4.37 13.67 12.53
CA ALA A 18 3.37 13.77 11.46
C ALA A 18 2.45 12.54 11.36
N GLU A 19 2.67 11.51 12.18
CA GLU A 19 1.86 10.28 12.21
C GLU A 19 0.43 10.60 12.62
N ARG A 20 -0.55 9.97 11.95
CA ARG A 20 -1.97 10.21 12.19
C ARG A 20 -2.79 8.94 11.96
N PRO A 21 -3.94 8.82 12.64
CA PRO A 21 -4.96 7.87 12.26
C PRO A 21 -5.42 8.10 10.82
N GLY A 22 -5.81 7.02 10.14
CA GLY A 22 -6.25 7.08 8.76
C GLY A 22 -6.60 5.71 8.21
N ALA A 23 -6.87 5.67 6.92
CA ALA A 23 -7.19 4.47 6.19
C ALA A 23 -6.01 4.08 5.28
N VAL A 24 -5.69 2.80 5.25
CA VAL A 24 -4.87 2.18 4.20
C VAL A 24 -5.81 1.47 3.24
N TYR A 25 -5.69 1.76 1.96
CA TYR A 25 -6.61 1.32 0.92
C TYR A 25 -5.85 0.71 -0.23
N THR A 26 -6.57 -0.06 -1.06
CA THR A 26 -6.04 -0.64 -2.28
C THR A 26 -6.99 -0.47 -3.44
N PHE A 27 -6.45 -0.43 -4.65
CA PHE A 27 -7.18 -0.69 -5.88
C PHE A 27 -6.31 -1.48 -6.85
N ARG A 28 -6.96 -2.27 -7.71
CA ARG A 28 -6.31 -2.96 -8.81
C ARG A 28 -6.28 -2.05 -10.03
N ILE A 29 -5.13 -2.00 -10.69
CA ILE A 29 -4.95 -1.37 -12.00
C ILE A 29 -5.16 -2.45 -13.05
N LEU A 30 -6.12 -2.23 -13.95
CA LEU A 30 -6.33 -3.10 -15.11
C LEU A 30 -5.35 -2.68 -16.21
N ASP A 31 -4.33 -3.50 -16.38
CA ASP A 31 -3.27 -3.30 -17.36
C ASP A 31 -3.17 -4.55 -18.23
N ASP A 32 -2.76 -4.40 -19.50
CA ASP A 32 -2.68 -5.47 -20.50
C ASP A 32 -1.35 -6.27 -20.42
N ARG A 33 -0.51 -5.97 -19.42
CA ARG A 33 0.87 -6.49 -19.25
C ARG A 33 1.00 -7.95 -18.81
N GLY A 34 -0.03 -8.79 -18.95
CA GLY A 34 0.11 -10.25 -18.82
C GLY A 34 -0.19 -10.85 -17.43
N GLU A 35 0.73 -11.69 -16.92
CA GLU A 35 0.49 -12.66 -15.83
C GLU A 35 0.28 -12.05 -14.42
N PHE A 36 0.68 -10.80 -14.20
CA PHE A 36 0.63 -10.16 -12.88
C PHE A 36 -0.52 -9.17 -12.76
N CYS A 37 -1.13 -9.12 -11.58
CA CYS A 37 -2.10 -8.09 -11.21
C CYS A 37 -1.37 -6.93 -10.53
N LEU A 38 -1.62 -5.70 -11.01
CA LEU A 38 -1.05 -4.50 -10.41
C LEU A 38 -1.97 -3.98 -9.30
N PHE A 39 -1.45 -3.91 -8.08
CA PHE A 39 -2.17 -3.35 -6.93
C PHE A 39 -1.48 -2.10 -6.44
N LYS A 40 -2.25 -1.02 -6.31
CA LYS A 40 -1.79 0.15 -5.60
C LYS A 40 -2.15 0.01 -4.13
N VAL A 41 -1.15 0.08 -3.25
CA VAL A 41 -1.35 0.14 -1.79
C VAL A 41 -1.02 1.56 -1.32
N GLY A 42 -2.04 2.31 -0.90
CA GLY A 42 -1.89 3.69 -0.49
C GLY A 42 -2.58 3.99 0.84
N ARG A 43 -2.38 5.20 1.35
CA ARG A 43 -3.05 5.68 2.57
C ARG A 43 -3.78 7.00 2.39
N THR A 44 -4.60 7.34 3.39
CA THR A 44 -5.13 8.68 3.60
C THR A 44 -5.43 8.95 5.07
N SER A 45 -5.08 10.14 5.56
CA SER A 45 -5.56 10.67 6.84
C SER A 45 -6.81 11.55 6.69
N ARG A 46 -7.28 11.70 5.44
CA ARG A 46 -8.51 12.42 5.05
C ARG A 46 -9.58 11.41 4.67
N ASP A 47 -10.81 11.89 4.48
CA ASP A 47 -11.92 11.11 3.93
C ASP A 47 -11.48 10.29 2.69
N TRP A 48 -11.75 8.97 2.73
CA TRP A 48 -11.24 8.04 1.72
C TRP A 48 -11.92 8.23 0.35
N ARG A 49 -13.19 8.62 0.32
CA ARG A 49 -13.91 8.89 -0.94
C ARG A 49 -13.35 10.12 -1.62
N LYS A 50 -12.96 11.14 -0.84
CA LYS A 50 -12.23 12.29 -1.39
C LYS A 50 -10.88 11.88 -1.99
N ARG A 51 -10.16 10.96 -1.32
CA ARG A 51 -8.90 10.43 -1.83
C ARG A 51 -9.08 9.64 -3.13
N GLN A 52 -10.15 8.87 -3.25
CA GLN A 52 -10.52 8.16 -4.48
C GLN A 52 -10.70 9.12 -5.65
N ALA A 53 -11.42 10.23 -5.45
CA ALA A 53 -11.61 11.28 -6.46
C ALA A 53 -10.29 11.97 -6.88
N GLU A 54 -9.33 12.15 -5.96
CA GLU A 54 -8.01 12.70 -6.32
C GLU A 54 -7.26 11.80 -7.32
N TRP A 55 -7.42 10.48 -7.20
CA TRP A 55 -6.82 9.49 -8.08
C TRP A 55 -7.48 9.39 -9.45
N ALA A 56 -8.72 9.87 -9.62
CA ALA A 56 -9.37 9.99 -10.91
C ALA A 56 -8.60 10.92 -11.88
N ASN A 57 -7.70 11.78 -11.39
CA ASN A 57 -6.84 12.60 -12.23
C ASN A 57 -5.61 11.84 -12.78
N CYS A 58 -5.39 10.61 -12.33
CA CYS A 58 -4.26 9.76 -12.69
C CYS A 58 -4.74 8.34 -13.06
N ASP A 59 -5.63 8.31 -14.04
CA ASP A 59 -6.36 7.21 -14.66
C ASP A 59 -5.74 6.81 -16.02
N GLU A 60 -4.41 6.64 -16.09
CA GLU A 60 -3.79 6.07 -17.31
C GLU A 60 -4.40 4.70 -17.67
N HIS A 61 -4.85 3.98 -16.66
CA HIS A 61 -5.45 2.66 -16.73
C HIS A 61 -6.74 2.62 -15.92
N GLU A 62 -7.65 1.71 -16.27
CA GLU A 62 -8.87 1.46 -15.52
C GLU A 62 -8.54 0.93 -14.11
N GLN A 63 -9.32 1.35 -13.12
CA GLN A 63 -9.07 1.07 -11.70
C GLN A 63 -10.27 0.38 -11.07
N VAL A 64 -10.04 -0.77 -10.44
CA VAL A 64 -11.06 -1.48 -9.64
C VAL A 64 -10.74 -1.26 -8.17
N TRP A 65 -11.60 -0.49 -7.50
CA TRP A 65 -11.42 -0.12 -6.09
C TRP A 65 -12.04 -1.16 -5.17
N PHE A 66 -11.36 -1.44 -4.05
CA PHE A 66 -11.91 -2.22 -2.95
C PHE A 66 -12.57 -1.26 -1.95
N GLU A 67 -13.88 -1.43 -1.70
CA GLU A 67 -14.71 -0.47 -0.95
C GLU A 67 -14.58 -0.57 0.58
N ASP A 68 -13.65 -1.38 1.07
CA ASP A 68 -13.46 -1.74 2.47
C ASP A 68 -12.04 -1.40 2.99
N PRO A 69 -11.62 -0.13 2.96
CA PRO A 69 -10.26 0.24 3.40
C PRO A 69 -10.06 -0.07 4.90
N VAL A 70 -8.82 -0.39 5.29
CA VAL A 70 -8.48 -0.75 6.67
C VAL A 70 -8.10 0.51 7.45
N TYR A 71 -8.83 0.79 8.53
CA TYR A 71 -8.57 1.92 9.41
C TYR A 71 -7.54 1.56 10.48
N VAL A 72 -6.51 2.40 10.62
CA VAL A 72 -5.39 2.19 11.54
C VAL A 72 -5.03 3.48 12.27
N SER A 73 -4.46 3.35 13.47
CA SER A 73 -4.05 4.48 14.32
C SER A 73 -2.85 5.25 13.78
N SER A 74 -2.01 4.60 12.98
CA SER A 74 -0.75 5.13 12.44
C SER A 74 -0.61 4.80 10.95
N CYS A 75 -1.39 5.48 10.10
CA CYS A 75 -1.52 5.11 8.68
C CYS A 75 -0.24 5.31 7.85
N HIS A 76 0.63 6.25 8.22
CA HIS A 76 1.92 6.44 7.53
C HIS A 76 2.87 5.30 7.85
N ARG A 77 2.95 4.91 9.14
CA ARG A 77 3.78 3.79 9.57
C ARG A 77 3.30 2.50 8.93
N VAL A 78 2.01 2.19 9.05
CA VAL A 78 1.44 0.95 8.53
C VAL A 78 1.68 0.82 7.03
N GLU A 79 1.36 1.85 6.23
CA GLU A 79 1.65 1.85 4.78
C GLU A 79 3.13 1.56 4.50
N SER A 80 4.04 2.24 5.22
CA SER A 80 5.48 2.09 5.01
C SER A 80 5.99 0.69 5.35
N VAL A 81 5.43 0.04 6.38
CA VAL A 81 5.82 -1.31 6.79
C VAL A 81 5.21 -2.34 5.84
N VAL A 82 3.93 -2.21 5.46
CA VAL A 82 3.24 -3.06 4.47
C VAL A 82 4.02 -3.07 3.16
N HIS A 83 4.42 -1.90 2.67
CA HIS A 83 5.24 -1.75 1.48
C HIS A 83 6.57 -2.51 1.53
N LYS A 84 7.21 -2.59 2.71
CA LYS A 84 8.46 -3.34 2.89
C LYS A 84 8.20 -4.83 3.01
N ALA A 85 7.13 -5.21 3.71
CA ALA A 85 6.71 -6.59 3.84
C ALA A 85 6.38 -7.20 2.47
N LEU A 86 5.66 -6.48 1.61
CA LEU A 86 5.40 -6.93 0.24
C LEU A 86 6.69 -7.13 -0.57
N GLU A 87 7.69 -6.23 -0.43
CA GLU A 87 9.01 -6.43 -1.05
C GLU A 87 9.76 -7.64 -0.46
N GLU A 88 9.68 -7.88 0.85
CA GLU A 88 10.29 -9.04 1.53
C GLU A 88 9.62 -10.38 1.16
N MET A 89 8.32 -10.36 0.87
CA MET A 89 7.57 -11.49 0.32
C MET A 89 7.92 -11.77 -1.16
N GLY A 90 8.75 -10.93 -1.79
CA GLY A 90 9.20 -11.08 -3.17
C GLY A 90 8.32 -10.40 -4.21
N TYR A 91 7.31 -9.62 -3.82
CA TYR A 91 6.48 -8.89 -4.78
C TYR A 91 7.23 -7.68 -5.35
N GLN A 92 7.14 -7.53 -6.67
CA GLN A 92 7.85 -6.47 -7.37
C GLN A 92 7.14 -5.13 -7.18
N ARG A 93 7.85 -4.13 -6.64
CA ARG A 93 7.39 -2.73 -6.64
C ARG A 93 7.68 -2.08 -8.00
N ILE A 94 6.66 -1.54 -8.64
CA ILE A 94 6.77 -0.82 -9.91
C ILE A 94 7.32 0.59 -9.66
N ARG A 95 8.31 1.00 -10.47
CA ARG A 95 9.00 2.31 -10.37
C ARG A 95 9.07 3.04 -11.70
N GLU A 96 8.09 2.81 -12.56
CA GLU A 96 7.98 3.46 -13.86
C GLU A 96 7.29 4.83 -13.74
N PRO A 97 7.65 5.83 -14.56
CA PRO A 97 6.89 7.07 -14.67
C PRO A 97 5.50 6.80 -15.26
N CYS A 98 4.45 7.30 -14.61
CA CYS A 98 3.11 7.31 -15.19
C CYS A 98 3.08 8.24 -16.40
N LYS A 99 2.56 7.77 -17.54
CA LYS A 99 2.48 8.58 -18.77
C LYS A 99 1.49 9.74 -18.63
N LYS A 100 0.47 9.61 -17.76
CA LYS A 100 -0.52 10.66 -17.53
C LYS A 100 -0.04 11.75 -16.58
N CYS A 101 0.42 11.40 -15.38
CA CYS A 101 0.80 12.40 -14.38
C CYS A 101 2.31 12.70 -14.32
N GLN A 102 3.13 11.96 -15.07
CA GLN A 102 4.60 12.10 -15.13
C GLN A 102 5.32 11.88 -13.79
N ARG A 103 4.64 11.32 -12.78
CA ARG A 103 5.22 10.96 -11.49
C ARG A 103 5.52 9.46 -11.44
N VAL A 104 6.54 9.09 -10.67
CA VAL A 104 6.82 7.68 -10.35
C VAL A 104 5.93 7.26 -9.18
N HIS A 105 5.00 6.34 -9.43
CA HIS A 105 4.15 5.79 -8.38
C HIS A 105 4.83 4.62 -7.67
N VAL A 106 5.55 4.90 -6.60
CA VAL A 106 6.26 3.88 -5.79
C VAL A 106 5.33 3.04 -4.89
N GLU A 107 4.03 3.21 -5.04
CA GLU A 107 2.97 2.57 -4.25
C GLU A 107 2.31 1.40 -5.01
N ILE A 108 2.80 1.06 -6.21
CA ILE A 108 2.25 0.01 -7.08
C ILE A 108 3.10 -1.26 -6.96
N PHE A 109 2.44 -2.41 -6.79
CA PHE A 109 3.04 -3.73 -6.66
C PHE A 109 2.45 -4.70 -7.69
N ALA A 110 3.31 -5.50 -8.33
CA ALA A 110 2.91 -6.61 -9.18
C ALA A 110 2.81 -7.89 -8.33
N ILE A 111 1.60 -8.45 -8.27
CA ILE A 111 1.29 -9.65 -7.49
C ILE A 111 0.61 -10.67 -8.42
N PRO A 112 1.13 -11.91 -8.53
CA PRO A 112 0.55 -12.95 -9.39
C PRO A 112 -0.69 -13.60 -8.73
N ASN A 113 -1.60 -12.78 -8.19
CA ASN A 113 -2.82 -13.21 -7.55
C ASN A 113 -3.92 -12.15 -7.76
N PRO A 114 -4.99 -12.44 -8.51
CA PRO A 114 -6.09 -11.50 -8.70
C PRO A 114 -6.88 -11.21 -7.42
N ASN A 115 -6.83 -12.10 -6.43
CA ASN A 115 -7.47 -11.97 -5.12
C ASN A 115 -6.53 -11.41 -4.04
N ALA A 116 -5.39 -10.83 -4.44
CA ALA A 116 -4.38 -10.38 -3.48
C ALA A 116 -4.88 -9.37 -2.46
N TRP A 117 -5.98 -8.64 -2.72
CA TRP A 117 -6.60 -7.81 -1.69
C TRP A 117 -7.01 -8.64 -0.48
N GLU A 118 -7.87 -9.64 -0.67
CA GLU A 118 -8.42 -10.46 0.41
C GLU A 118 -7.40 -11.44 1.00
N GLU A 119 -6.51 -11.99 0.16
CA GLU A 119 -5.63 -13.08 0.56
C GLU A 119 -4.25 -12.62 1.06
N VAL A 120 -3.83 -11.40 0.73
CA VAL A 120 -2.46 -10.92 1.01
C VAL A 120 -2.47 -9.53 1.64
N ILE A 121 -2.95 -8.52 0.92
CA ILE A 121 -2.75 -7.12 1.25
C ILE A 121 -3.55 -6.72 2.49
N LYS A 122 -4.87 -7.01 2.52
CA LYS A 122 -5.74 -6.64 3.64
C LYS A 122 -5.34 -7.34 4.94
N PRO A 123 -5.15 -8.68 4.98
CA PRO A 123 -4.65 -9.34 6.20
C PRO A 123 -3.32 -8.77 6.68
N LEU A 124 -2.41 -8.47 5.75
CA LEU A 124 -1.10 -7.89 6.08
C LEU A 124 -1.22 -6.48 6.68
N ILE A 125 -2.14 -5.65 6.18
CA ILE A 125 -2.42 -4.33 6.75
C ILE A 125 -2.99 -4.47 8.16
N GLU A 126 -3.93 -5.39 8.38
CA GLU A 126 -4.55 -5.63 9.69
C GLU A 126 -3.52 -6.13 10.72
N GLU A 127 -2.70 -7.12 10.35
CA GLU A 127 -1.62 -7.66 11.18
C GLU A 127 -0.63 -6.55 11.59
N ILE A 128 -0.11 -5.81 10.60
CA ILE A 128 0.84 -4.72 10.86
C ILE A 128 0.16 -3.59 11.65
N GLY A 129 -1.13 -3.32 11.41
CA GLY A 129 -1.91 -2.33 12.14
C GLY A 129 -1.95 -2.65 13.64
N MET A 130 -2.26 -3.90 13.99
CA MET A 130 -2.25 -4.39 15.36
C MET A 130 -0.85 -4.31 15.99
N GLU A 131 0.17 -4.76 15.26
CA GLU A 131 1.55 -4.76 15.73
C GLU A 131 2.04 -3.34 16.03
N VAL A 132 1.79 -2.38 15.12
CA VAL A 132 2.14 -0.97 15.32
C VAL A 132 1.39 -0.39 16.51
N GLN A 133 0.10 -0.69 16.67
CA GLN A 133 -0.69 -0.20 17.79
C GLN A 133 -0.20 -0.75 19.14
N SER A 134 0.23 -2.02 19.20
CA SER A 134 0.74 -2.63 20.44
C SER A 134 2.05 -2.03 20.95
N ARG A 135 2.78 -1.33 20.07
CA ARG A 135 4.09 -0.71 20.34
C ARG A 135 3.99 0.79 20.67
N MET A 136 2.78 1.35 20.68
CA MET A 136 2.50 2.75 21.05
C MET A 136 2.28 2.88 22.56
#